data_AF-A0A2P5LY48-F1
#
_entry.id   AF-A0A2P5LY48-F1
#
_cell.length_a   1.000
_cell.length_b   1.000
_cell.length_c   1.000
_cell.angle_alpha   90.00
_cell.angle_beta   90.00
_cell.angle_gamma   90.00
#
_symmetry.space_group_name_H-M   'P 1'
#
loop_
_entity.id
_entity.type
_entity.pdbx_description
1 polymer ?
#
loop_
_entity_poly.entity_id
_entity_poly.type
_entity_poly.pdbx_seq_one_letter_code
_entity_poly.pdbx_strand_id
1 'polypeptide(L)'
;MAAANFERALARVLEHEGGFADHPRDPGGATMMGITQKTLEAWRGRPISIAELRALSREEVAAIYRARYWNAVAGDDLPSGLDLAAFDYAVNSGPQRAIRTIQGLVAVAVDGRIGPVSRAAIEAADIPRLIEALCAARLRFLRQLPTFPVFGRGWERRVAAIEQASLALAGSSSQRPSGTTNPKEKSMFDTKALLQSRTIWANVVGFGCIALSLMGFQTAGLDQGLLTDRLLELVAAGSFVASTVFRVIATKRLI
;
A
#
# COMPACT_ATOMS: atom_id res chain seq x y z
N MET A 1 19.05 -2.72 2.94
CA MET A 1 18.77 -2.62 1.50
C MET A 1 17.42 -3.27 1.20
N ALA A 2 16.58 -2.59 0.42
CA ALA A 2 15.11 -2.67 0.48
C ALA A 2 14.46 -3.38 -0.72
N ALA A 3 15.16 -4.31 -1.38
CA ALA A 3 14.55 -5.17 -2.41
C ALA A 3 13.28 -5.90 -1.92
N ALA A 4 13.13 -6.08 -0.60
CA ALA A 4 12.02 -6.78 0.03
C ALA A 4 10.72 -5.95 0.19
N ASN A 5 10.73 -4.64 -0.07
CA ASN A 5 9.56 -3.79 0.20
C ASN A 5 8.66 -3.53 -1.03
N PHE A 6 9.11 -3.83 -2.26
CA PHE A 6 8.33 -3.51 -3.46
C PHE A 6 6.91 -4.07 -3.42
N GLU A 7 6.72 -5.36 -3.11
CA GLU A 7 5.40 -5.99 -3.05
C GLU A 7 4.48 -5.34 -2.00
N ARG A 8 5.06 -5.01 -0.83
CA ARG A 8 4.33 -4.33 0.24
C ARG A 8 3.95 -2.91 -0.17
N ALA A 9 4.86 -2.20 -0.82
CA ALA A 9 4.63 -0.85 -1.30
C ALA A 9 3.61 -0.82 -2.44
N LEU A 10 3.69 -1.78 -3.38
CA LEU A 10 2.72 -1.97 -4.46
C LEU A 10 1.33 -2.24 -3.90
N ALA A 11 1.20 -3.15 -2.93
CA ALA A 11 -0.08 -3.41 -2.28
C ALA A 11 -0.68 -2.12 -1.68
N ARG A 12 0.12 -1.31 -0.98
CA ARG A 12 -0.33 -0.02 -0.41
C ARG A 12 -0.72 1.00 -1.46
N VAL A 13 0.05 1.13 -2.53
CA VAL A 13 -0.29 2.05 -3.62
C VAL A 13 -1.59 1.62 -4.30
N LEU A 14 -1.76 0.32 -4.56
CA LEU A 14 -2.95 -0.22 -5.22
C LEU A 14 -4.21 -0.17 -4.35
N GLU A 15 -4.11 -0.04 -3.02
CA GLU A 15 -5.29 0.26 -2.16
C GLU A 15 -5.96 1.59 -2.55
N HIS A 16 -5.20 2.52 -3.12
CA HIS A 16 -5.70 3.82 -3.59
C HIS A 16 -6.01 3.85 -5.08
N GLU A 17 -5.50 2.88 -5.84
CA GLU A 17 -5.82 2.75 -7.26
C GLU A 17 -7.14 1.97 -7.39
N GLY A 18 -8.12 2.57 -8.03
CA GLY A 18 -9.42 1.93 -8.24
C GLY A 18 -9.34 0.68 -9.13
N GLY A 19 -10.49 0.01 -9.28
CA GLY A 19 -10.67 -1.05 -10.28
C GLY A 19 -10.72 -0.52 -11.72
N PHE A 20 -11.48 -1.20 -12.57
CA PHE A 20 -11.68 -0.76 -13.95
C PHE A 20 -12.46 0.56 -14.01
N ALA A 21 -11.93 1.55 -14.71
CA ALA A 21 -12.60 2.80 -15.05
C ALA A 21 -12.55 2.99 -16.57
N ASP A 22 -13.71 3.23 -17.17
CA ASP A 22 -13.85 3.51 -18.60
C ASP A 22 -14.88 4.62 -18.76
N HIS A 23 -14.39 5.84 -18.99
CA HIS A 23 -15.25 7.00 -19.18
C HIS A 23 -15.17 7.45 -20.65
N PRO A 24 -16.29 7.56 -21.39
CA PRO A 24 -16.31 7.92 -22.81
C PRO A 24 -15.73 9.31 -23.17
N ARG A 25 -15.34 10.10 -22.17
CA ARG A 25 -14.77 11.45 -22.29
C ARG A 25 -13.35 11.55 -21.73
N ASP A 26 -12.77 10.44 -21.26
CA ASP A 26 -11.42 10.42 -20.75
C ASP A 26 -10.42 10.26 -21.92
N PRO A 27 -9.57 11.26 -22.21
CA PRO A 27 -8.54 11.15 -23.25
C PRO A 27 -7.48 10.08 -22.94
N GLY A 28 -7.41 9.59 -21.69
CA GLY A 28 -6.60 8.47 -21.25
C GLY A 28 -7.15 7.09 -21.64
N GLY A 29 -8.44 7.00 -22.00
CA GLY A 29 -9.12 5.75 -22.33
C GLY A 29 -9.36 4.86 -21.11
N ALA A 30 -9.81 3.62 -21.36
CA ALA A 30 -10.02 2.64 -20.31
C ALA A 30 -8.75 2.45 -19.46
N THR A 31 -8.93 2.33 -18.14
CA THR A 31 -7.87 2.18 -17.15
C THR A 31 -8.19 1.02 -16.21
N MET A 32 -7.20 0.17 -15.92
CA MET A 32 -7.32 -0.92 -14.96
C MET A 32 -6.15 -0.83 -13.97
N MET A 33 -6.44 -0.72 -12.66
CA MET A 33 -5.41 -0.64 -11.62
C MET A 33 -4.38 0.49 -11.86
N GLY A 34 -4.84 1.64 -12.35
CA GLY A 34 -3.98 2.79 -12.71
C GLY A 34 -3.19 2.63 -14.01
N ILE A 35 -3.34 1.51 -14.73
CA ILE A 35 -2.69 1.27 -16.02
C ILE A 35 -3.68 1.61 -17.14
N THR A 36 -3.36 2.65 -17.92
CA THR A 36 -4.14 3.02 -19.11
C THR A 36 -3.89 2.05 -20.26
N GLN A 37 -4.82 1.97 -21.21
CA GLN A 37 -4.62 1.25 -22.47
C GLN A 37 -3.31 1.64 -23.14
N LYS A 38 -3.01 2.94 -23.29
CA LYS A 38 -1.76 3.43 -23.92
C LYS A 38 -0.51 2.94 -23.18
N THR A 39 -0.55 2.89 -21.85
CA THR A 39 0.56 2.36 -21.04
C THR A 39 0.78 0.88 -21.34
N LEU A 40 -0.30 0.10 -21.44
CA LEU A 40 -0.22 -1.33 -21.73
C LEU A 40 0.22 -1.61 -23.18
N GLU A 41 -0.23 -0.82 -24.14
CA GLU A 41 0.20 -0.91 -25.55
C GLU A 41 1.69 -0.65 -25.68
N ALA A 42 2.20 0.41 -25.03
CA ALA A 42 3.61 0.71 -25.01
C ALA A 42 4.43 -0.40 -24.32
N TRP A 43 3.88 -1.01 -23.27
CA TRP A 43 4.52 -2.13 -22.57
C TRP A 43 4.61 -3.40 -23.43
N ARG A 44 3.52 -3.75 -24.12
CA ARG A 44 3.44 -4.96 -24.96
C ARG A 44 3.99 -4.75 -26.37
N GLY A 45 4.28 -3.52 -26.78
CA GLY A 45 4.78 -3.16 -28.10
C GLY A 45 3.76 -3.36 -29.23
N ARG A 46 2.46 -3.42 -28.91
CA ARG A 46 1.37 -3.58 -29.89
C ARG A 46 0.06 -2.98 -29.38
N PRO A 47 -0.90 -2.69 -30.28
CA PRO A 47 -2.27 -2.36 -29.88
C PRO A 47 -2.89 -3.48 -29.02
N ILE A 48 -3.71 -3.10 -28.05
CA ILE A 48 -4.42 -4.02 -27.14
C ILE A 48 -5.92 -3.72 -27.13
N SER A 49 -6.72 -4.75 -26.89
CA SER A 49 -8.18 -4.61 -26.71
C SER A 49 -8.54 -4.26 -25.26
N ILE A 50 -9.73 -3.69 -25.05
CA ILE A 50 -10.27 -3.45 -23.69
C ILE A 50 -10.41 -4.76 -22.90
N ALA A 51 -10.71 -5.88 -23.57
CA ALA A 51 -10.76 -7.19 -22.94
C ALA A 51 -9.39 -7.60 -22.37
N GLU A 52 -8.32 -7.36 -23.12
CA GLU A 52 -6.96 -7.60 -22.64
C GLU A 52 -6.56 -6.67 -21.50
N LEU A 53 -6.99 -5.41 -21.52
CA LEU A 53 -6.77 -4.48 -20.41
C LEU A 53 -7.48 -4.94 -19.13
N ARG A 54 -8.71 -5.45 -19.24
CA ARG A 54 -9.46 -6.01 -18.12
C ARG A 54 -8.87 -7.32 -17.60
N ALA A 55 -8.21 -8.08 -18.47
CA ALA A 55 -7.55 -9.35 -18.16
C ALA A 55 -6.08 -9.18 -17.72
N LEU A 56 -5.66 -7.97 -17.34
CA LEU A 56 -4.33 -7.70 -16.78
C LEU A 56 -4.07 -8.59 -15.54
N SER A 57 -3.02 -9.39 -15.61
CA SER A 57 -2.60 -10.23 -14.48
C SER A 57 -1.93 -9.36 -13.41
N ARG A 58 -1.98 -9.81 -12.15
CA ARG A 58 -1.31 -9.10 -11.05
C ARG A 58 0.20 -9.02 -11.24
N GLU A 59 0.77 -10.04 -11.85
CA GLU A 59 2.20 -10.14 -12.15
C GLU A 59 2.61 -9.12 -13.22
N GLU A 60 1.79 -8.95 -14.27
CA GLU A 60 2.06 -7.94 -15.30
C GLU A 60 1.89 -6.52 -14.76
N VAL A 61 0.88 -6.29 -13.91
CA VAL A 61 0.72 -5.03 -13.17
C VAL A 61 1.98 -4.75 -12.35
N ALA A 62 2.43 -5.71 -11.53
CA ALA A 62 3.62 -5.56 -10.71
C ALA A 62 4.86 -5.25 -11.56
N ALA A 63 5.06 -5.94 -12.68
CA ALA A 63 6.17 -5.70 -13.59
C ALA A 63 6.15 -4.27 -14.18
N ILE A 64 4.98 -3.80 -14.61
CA ILE A 64 4.79 -2.44 -15.13
C ILE A 64 5.10 -1.40 -14.05
N TYR A 65 4.56 -1.56 -12.84
CA TYR A 65 4.81 -0.64 -11.73
C TYR A 65 6.27 -0.62 -11.30
N ARG A 66 6.92 -1.79 -11.28
CA ARG A 66 8.34 -1.92 -10.94
C ARG A 66 9.19 -1.17 -11.95
N ALA A 67 8.97 -1.42 -13.24
CA ALA A 67 9.75 -0.81 -14.31
C ALA A 67 9.53 0.71 -14.40
N ARG A 68 8.28 1.16 -14.35
CA ARG A 68 7.93 2.57 -14.63
C ARG A 68 8.10 3.51 -13.45
N TYR A 69 7.94 3.03 -12.22
CA TYR A 69 7.91 3.89 -11.04
C TYR A 69 8.93 3.48 -10.00
N TRP A 70 8.95 2.21 -9.56
CA TRP A 70 9.84 1.76 -8.49
C TRP A 70 11.32 1.90 -8.86
N ASN A 71 11.72 1.30 -9.99
CA ASN A 71 13.09 1.39 -10.49
C ASN A 71 13.46 2.83 -10.84
N ALA A 72 12.49 3.60 -11.36
CA ALA A 72 12.71 4.99 -11.75
C ALA A 72 13.10 5.86 -10.54
N VAL A 73 12.58 5.57 -9.34
CA VAL A 73 12.99 6.27 -8.09
C VAL A 73 14.11 5.57 -7.32
N ALA A 74 14.74 4.55 -7.91
CA ALA A 74 15.73 3.70 -7.24
C ALA A 74 15.18 3.08 -5.92
N GLY A 75 13.94 2.61 -5.93
CA GLY A 75 13.24 2.14 -4.72
C GLY A 75 13.98 1.06 -3.94
N ASP A 76 14.73 0.17 -4.61
CA ASP A 76 15.55 -0.86 -3.94
C ASP A 76 16.71 -0.27 -3.11
N ASP A 77 17.18 0.92 -3.48
CA ASP A 77 18.30 1.64 -2.86
C ASP A 77 17.84 2.64 -1.78
N LEU A 78 16.54 2.90 -1.67
CA LEU A 78 16.02 3.84 -0.67
C LEU A 78 15.84 3.15 0.70
N PRO A 79 16.01 3.88 1.81
CA PRO A 79 15.66 3.39 3.14
C PRO A 79 14.19 2.97 3.24
N SER A 80 13.94 1.93 4.06
CA SER A 80 12.59 1.43 4.32
C SER A 80 11.68 2.54 4.85
N GLY A 81 10.50 2.70 4.24
CA GLY A 81 9.58 3.80 4.50
C GLY A 81 9.74 4.94 3.51
N LEU A 82 10.97 5.40 3.26
CA LEU A 82 11.21 6.42 2.23
C LEU A 82 10.95 5.85 0.83
N ASP A 83 11.28 4.58 0.62
CA ASP A 83 10.96 3.82 -0.60
C ASP A 83 9.46 3.86 -0.95
N LEU A 84 8.58 3.61 0.02
CA LEU A 84 7.13 3.70 -0.14
C LEU A 84 6.66 5.13 -0.45
N ALA A 85 7.10 6.11 0.34
CA ALA A 85 6.69 7.51 0.14
C ALA A 85 7.13 8.04 -1.24
N ALA A 86 8.35 7.71 -1.66
CA ALA A 86 8.88 8.08 -2.97
C ALA A 86 8.12 7.38 -4.11
N PHE A 87 7.84 6.09 -3.96
CA PHE A 87 7.11 5.29 -4.94
C PHE A 87 5.67 5.77 -5.15
N ASP A 88 4.89 6.00 -4.09
CA ASP A 88 3.52 6.52 -4.22
C ASP A 88 3.51 7.92 -4.85
N TYR A 89 4.47 8.77 -4.48
CA TYR A 89 4.60 10.09 -5.10
C TYR A 89 4.96 9.98 -6.60
N ALA A 90 5.81 9.03 -6.98
CA ALA A 90 6.15 8.77 -8.36
C ALA A 90 4.96 8.28 -9.20
N VAL A 91 4.13 7.39 -8.64
CA VAL A 91 2.91 6.90 -9.30
C VAL A 91 1.92 8.05 -9.50
N ASN A 92 1.73 8.90 -8.50
CA ASN A 92 0.70 9.94 -8.54
C ASN A 92 1.12 11.23 -9.25
N SER A 93 2.42 11.58 -9.25
CA SER A 93 2.90 12.88 -9.75
C SER A 93 4.17 12.81 -10.60
N GLY A 94 4.62 11.60 -10.94
CA GLY A 94 5.75 11.33 -11.82
C GLY A 94 7.07 11.08 -11.07
N PRO A 95 7.90 10.09 -11.51
CA PRO A 95 9.16 9.74 -10.84
C PRO A 95 10.14 10.90 -10.72
N GLN A 96 10.27 11.71 -11.77
CA GLN A 96 11.18 12.86 -11.79
C GLN A 96 10.85 13.89 -10.71
N ARG A 97 9.56 14.11 -10.41
CA ARG A 97 9.15 15.04 -9.36
C ARG A 97 9.50 14.50 -7.98
N ALA A 98 9.24 13.22 -7.73
CA ALA A 98 9.58 12.57 -6.47
C ALA A 98 11.10 12.66 -6.20
N ILE A 99 11.93 12.27 -7.16
CA ILE A 99 13.40 12.30 -7.04
C ILE A 99 13.92 13.70 -6.81
N ARG A 100 13.49 14.67 -7.63
CA ARG A 100 13.95 16.06 -7.50
C ARG A 100 13.53 16.69 -6.17
N THR A 101 12.37 16.30 -5.64
CA THR A 101 11.93 16.75 -4.32
C THR A 101 12.85 16.18 -3.23
N ILE A 102 13.16 14.88 -3.27
CA ILE A 102 14.09 14.25 -2.31
C ILE A 102 15.46 14.92 -2.37
N GLN A 103 16.02 15.13 -3.57
CA GLN A 103 17.32 15.80 -3.75
C GLN A 103 17.35 17.20 -3.14
N GLY A 104 16.29 17.99 -3.33
CA GLY A 104 16.17 19.30 -2.70
C GLY A 104 16.09 19.23 -1.17
N LEU A 105 15.40 18.23 -0.62
CA LEU A 105 15.27 18.05 0.83
C LEU A 105 16.58 17.61 1.51
N VAL A 106 17.42 16.84 0.81
CA VAL A 106 18.74 16.42 1.32
C VAL A 106 19.89 17.34 0.85
N ALA A 107 19.55 18.51 0.30
CA ALA A 107 20.49 19.58 -0.10
C ALA A 107 21.61 19.13 -1.05
N VAL A 108 21.30 18.27 -2.02
CA VAL A 108 22.21 17.89 -3.12
C VAL A 108 21.78 18.52 -4.44
N ALA A 109 22.62 18.41 -5.47
CA ALA A 109 22.27 18.85 -6.82
C ALA A 109 20.99 18.16 -7.31
N VAL A 110 20.06 18.94 -7.87
CA VAL A 110 18.73 18.47 -8.30
C VAL A 110 18.78 18.07 -9.78
N ASP A 111 19.48 16.99 -10.07
CA ASP A 111 19.68 16.46 -11.42
C ASP A 111 18.60 15.44 -11.87
N GLY A 112 17.75 15.00 -10.94
CA GLY A 112 16.69 14.01 -11.20
C GLY A 112 17.15 12.56 -11.26
N ARG A 113 18.34 12.23 -10.72
CA ARG A 113 18.89 10.88 -10.64
C ARG A 113 19.43 10.57 -9.23
N ILE A 114 19.00 9.46 -8.65
CA ILE A 114 19.56 8.99 -7.37
C ILE A 114 20.92 8.32 -7.63
N GLY A 115 21.98 9.13 -7.64
CA GLY A 115 23.38 8.69 -7.75
C GLY A 115 24.05 8.49 -6.38
N PRO A 116 25.35 8.16 -6.36
CA PRO A 116 26.11 7.95 -5.11
C PRO A 116 26.01 9.12 -4.12
N VAL A 117 26.05 10.36 -4.61
CA VAL A 117 25.94 11.58 -3.77
C VAL A 117 24.56 11.68 -3.11
N SER A 118 23.49 11.48 -3.88
CA SER A 118 22.12 11.48 -3.33
C SER A 118 21.94 10.36 -2.30
N ARG A 119 22.45 9.15 -2.59
CA ARG A 119 22.36 8.02 -1.65
C ARG A 119 23.08 8.32 -0.33
N ALA A 120 24.32 8.81 -0.38
CA ALA A 120 25.06 9.16 0.83
C ALA A 120 24.34 10.23 1.67
N ALA A 121 23.76 11.25 1.01
CA ALA A 121 23.00 12.29 1.71
C ALA A 121 21.68 11.75 2.33
N ILE A 122 21.00 10.84 1.63
CA ILE A 122 19.80 10.17 2.14
C ILE A 122 20.14 9.27 3.34
N GLU A 123 21.22 8.49 3.27
CA GLU A 123 21.67 7.60 4.35
C GLU A 123 22.08 8.36 5.61
N ALA A 124 22.64 9.57 5.44
CA ALA A 124 22.99 10.45 6.55
C ALA A 124 21.80 11.21 7.16
N ALA A 125 20.63 11.18 6.52
CA ALA A 125 19.46 11.93 6.96
C ALA A 125 18.67 11.19 8.06
N ASP A 126 17.92 11.98 8.85
CA ASP A 126 16.87 11.46 9.72
C ASP A 126 15.69 10.98 8.84
N ILE A 127 15.61 9.67 8.62
CA ILE A 127 14.66 9.07 7.66
C ILE A 127 13.19 9.38 8.01
N PRO A 128 12.72 9.23 9.26
CA PRO A 128 11.38 9.71 9.65
C PRO A 128 11.12 11.17 9.27
N ARG A 129 12.04 12.08 9.60
CA ARG A 129 11.87 13.50 9.24
C ARG A 129 11.90 13.74 7.74
N LEU A 130 12.71 12.99 7.00
CA LEU A 130 12.76 13.08 5.54
C LEU A 130 11.45 12.60 4.90
N ILE A 131 10.82 11.55 5.44
CA ILE A 131 9.49 11.08 5.02
C ILE A 131 8.44 12.17 5.25
N GLU A 132 8.40 12.76 6.45
CA GLU A 132 7.47 13.86 6.79
C GLU A 132 7.68 15.06 5.86
N ALA A 133 8.94 15.45 5.64
CA ALA A 133 9.28 16.56 4.76
C ALA A 133 8.89 16.29 3.29
N LEU A 134 9.04 15.06 2.81
CA LEU A 134 8.64 14.64 1.47
C LEU A 134 7.11 14.70 1.31
N CYS A 135 6.37 14.18 2.29
CA CYS A 135 4.90 14.20 2.28
C CYS A 135 4.36 15.63 2.36
N ALA A 136 4.96 16.47 3.21
CA ALA A 136 4.62 17.90 3.29
C ALA A 136 4.93 18.65 1.99
N ALA A 137 6.07 18.37 1.35
CA ALA A 137 6.43 18.98 0.06
C ALA A 137 5.46 18.57 -1.05
N ARG A 138 5.04 17.31 -1.07
CA ARG A 138 4.00 16.82 -1.98
C ARG A 138 2.66 17.53 -1.75
N LEU A 139 2.20 17.66 -0.50
CA LEU A 139 0.95 18.37 -0.21
C LEU A 139 0.98 19.84 -0.65
N ARG A 140 2.12 20.52 -0.46
CA ARG A 140 2.29 21.90 -0.97
C ARG A 140 2.14 21.96 -2.48
N PHE A 141 2.73 21.02 -3.21
CA PHE A 141 2.57 20.92 -4.67
C PHE A 141 1.11 20.64 -5.05
N LEU A 142 0.47 19.65 -4.43
CA LEU A 142 -0.92 19.28 -4.76
C LEU A 142 -1.90 20.43 -4.52
N ARG A 143 -1.72 21.20 -3.45
CA ARG A 143 -2.53 22.39 -3.12
C ARG A 143 -2.46 23.50 -4.16
N GLN A 144 -1.42 23.51 -5.01
CA GLN A 144 -1.28 24.48 -6.09
C GLN A 144 -1.97 24.05 -7.39
N LEU A 145 -2.51 22.83 -7.47
CA LEU A 145 -3.16 22.34 -8.67
C LEU A 145 -4.56 22.98 -8.83
N PRO A 146 -4.96 23.41 -10.04
CA PRO A 146 -6.28 23.99 -10.29
C PRO A 146 -7.45 23.08 -9.90
N THR A 147 -7.23 21.77 -9.91
CA THR A 147 -8.23 20.74 -9.59
C THR A 147 -8.29 20.39 -8.10
N PHE A 148 -7.44 21.00 -7.26
CA PHE A 148 -7.42 20.76 -5.81
C PHE A 148 -8.76 21.03 -5.10
N PRO A 149 -9.56 22.06 -5.44
CA PRO A 149 -10.87 22.26 -4.81
C PRO A 149 -11.83 21.06 -4.95
N VAL A 150 -11.67 20.26 -6.01
CA VAL A 150 -12.51 19.10 -6.31
C VAL A 150 -11.95 17.82 -5.68
N PHE A 151 -10.65 17.55 -5.86
CA PHE A 151 -10.04 16.26 -5.47
C PHE A 151 -9.15 16.33 -4.23
N GLY A 152 -8.83 17.54 -3.74
CA GLY A 152 -7.81 17.79 -2.72
C GLY A 152 -8.02 17.01 -1.43
N ARG A 153 -9.26 16.87 -0.95
CA ARG A 153 -9.56 16.05 0.24
C ARG A 153 -9.17 14.58 0.08
N GLY A 154 -9.34 14.03 -1.12
CA GLY A 154 -8.93 12.65 -1.42
C GLY A 154 -7.42 12.51 -1.41
N TRP A 155 -6.73 13.47 -2.03
CA TRP A 155 -5.27 13.49 -2.06
C TRP A 155 -4.65 13.69 -0.68
N GLU A 156 -5.20 14.59 0.16
CA GLU A 156 -4.73 14.79 1.53
C GLU A 156 -4.82 13.51 2.36
N ARG A 157 -5.93 12.78 2.26
CA ARG A 157 -6.10 11.49 2.93
C ARG A 157 -5.10 10.45 2.45
N ARG A 158 -4.85 10.36 1.13
CA ARG A 158 -3.85 9.44 0.55
C ARG A 158 -2.46 9.76 1.07
N VAL A 159 -2.05 11.04 1.05
CA VAL A 159 -0.72 11.43 1.52
C VAL A 159 -0.55 11.12 3.01
N ALA A 160 -1.56 11.44 3.85
CA ALA A 160 -1.51 11.12 5.28
C ALA A 160 -1.42 9.61 5.55
N ALA A 161 -2.17 8.78 4.80
CA ALA A 161 -2.12 7.33 4.94
C ALA A 161 -0.75 6.75 4.54
N ILE A 162 -0.17 7.24 3.44
CA ILE A 162 1.16 6.85 2.97
C ILE A 162 2.24 7.29 3.94
N GLU A 163 2.16 8.50 4.48
CA GLU A 163 3.07 9.02 5.51
C GLU A 163 3.07 8.11 6.74
N GLN A 164 1.89 7.81 7.29
CA GLN A 164 1.76 6.89 8.44
C GLN A 164 2.34 5.50 8.15
N ALA A 165 2.02 4.92 6.99
CA ALA A 165 2.55 3.62 6.59
C ALA A 165 4.08 3.65 6.43
N SER A 166 4.62 4.73 5.85
CA SER A 166 6.05 4.94 5.64
C SER A 166 6.81 5.08 6.96
N LEU A 167 6.27 5.85 7.91
CA LEU A 167 6.83 6.00 9.25
C LEU A 167 6.83 4.68 10.03
N ALA A 168 5.76 3.89 9.93
CA ALA A 168 5.70 2.56 10.54
C ALA A 168 6.78 1.61 9.96
N LEU A 169 7.01 1.66 8.65
CA LEU A 169 8.07 0.91 7.97
C LEU A 169 9.47 1.36 8.39
N ALA A 170 9.68 2.67 8.56
CA ALA A 170 10.94 3.23 9.02
C ALA A 170 11.23 2.83 10.48
N GLY A 171 10.25 2.98 11.39
CA GLY A 171 10.39 2.63 12.81
C GLY A 171 10.61 1.13 13.06
N SER A 172 10.02 0.26 12.23
CA SER A 172 10.26 -1.19 12.30
C SER A 172 11.70 -1.57 11.91
N SER A 173 12.38 -0.74 11.11
CA SER A 173 13.75 -0.99 10.66
C SER A 173 14.81 -0.59 11.70
N SER A 174 14.50 0.36 12.57
CA SER A 174 15.36 0.84 13.67
C SER A 174 15.50 -0.16 14.83
N GLN A 175 14.62 -1.18 14.90
CA GLN A 175 14.64 -2.23 15.92
C GLN A 175 15.30 -3.53 15.45
N ARG A 176 16.41 -3.48 14.70
CA ARG A 176 17.15 -4.69 14.35
C ARG A 176 18.29 -4.91 15.37
N PRO A 177 18.18 -5.83 16.34
CA PRO A 177 19.30 -6.16 17.21
C PRO A 177 20.38 -6.86 16.39
N SER A 178 21.61 -6.37 16.47
CA SER A 178 22.81 -7.07 16.05
C SER A 178 22.95 -8.35 16.88
N GLY A 179 22.64 -9.50 16.29
CA GLY A 179 22.76 -10.79 16.97
C GLY A 179 22.34 -11.96 16.09
N THR A 180 23.28 -12.87 15.87
CA THR A 180 23.19 -14.15 15.16
C THR A 180 21.99 -15.03 15.54
N THR A 181 21.28 -15.59 14.55
CA THR A 181 21.05 -17.05 14.31
C THR A 181 19.85 -17.33 13.38
N ASN A 182 19.98 -18.43 12.63
CA ASN A 182 19.14 -18.90 11.51
C ASN A 182 17.92 -19.74 12.01
N PRO A 183 17.04 -20.28 11.15
CA PRO A 183 15.75 -19.70 10.76
C PRO A 183 14.54 -20.56 11.20
N LYS A 184 13.42 -19.92 11.57
CA LYS A 184 12.08 -20.50 11.38
C LYS A 184 11.12 -19.41 10.89
N GLU A 185 10.91 -19.46 9.58
CA GLU A 185 9.69 -19.09 8.87
C GLU A 185 8.53 -18.64 9.79
N LYS A 186 8.26 -17.34 9.81
CA LYS A 186 6.96 -16.83 10.24
C LYS A 186 6.21 -16.38 8.99
N SER A 187 5.27 -17.24 8.61
CA SER A 187 4.22 -17.04 7.61
C SER A 187 3.78 -15.58 7.53
N MET A 188 3.76 -15.04 6.31
CA MET A 188 3.30 -13.70 5.93
C MET A 188 1.77 -13.57 6.00
N PHE A 189 1.14 -14.18 6.99
CA PHE A 189 -0.24 -13.96 7.38
C PHE A 189 -0.29 -14.25 8.87
N ASP A 190 -0.16 -13.22 9.69
CA ASP A 190 -0.48 -13.36 11.11
C ASP A 190 -2.01 -13.49 11.20
N THR A 191 -2.51 -14.72 11.02
CA THR A 191 -3.93 -15.07 10.99
C THR A 191 -4.67 -14.52 12.20
N LYS A 192 -3.98 -14.36 13.33
CA LYS A 192 -4.53 -13.75 14.55
C LYS A 192 -4.85 -12.27 14.38
N ALA A 193 -3.98 -11.51 13.72
CA ALA A 193 -4.18 -10.08 13.46
C ALA A 193 -5.34 -9.83 12.48
N LEU A 194 -5.53 -10.72 11.49
CA LEU A 194 -6.65 -10.65 10.55
C LEU A 194 -7.98 -11.02 11.21
N LEU A 195 -8.01 -12.08 12.03
CA LEU A 195 -9.22 -12.53 12.72
C LEU A 195 -9.72 -11.53 13.77
N GLN A 196 -8.84 -10.69 14.31
CA GLN A 196 -9.17 -9.66 15.31
C GLN A 196 -9.51 -8.30 14.69
N SER A 197 -9.43 -8.15 13.36
CA SER A 197 -9.68 -6.88 12.68
C SER A 197 -11.17 -6.58 12.56
N ARG A 198 -11.63 -5.52 13.23
CA ARG A 198 -13.01 -5.04 13.14
C ARG A 198 -13.43 -4.66 11.72
N THR A 199 -12.52 -4.08 10.95
CA THR A 199 -12.78 -3.68 9.56
C THR A 199 -13.01 -4.89 8.65
N ILE A 200 -12.32 -6.00 8.90
CA ILE A 200 -12.52 -7.24 8.13
C ILE A 200 -13.93 -7.80 8.39
N TRP A 201 -14.34 -7.87 9.64
CA TRP A 201 -15.68 -8.38 9.99
C TRP A 201 -16.81 -7.44 9.56
N ALA A 202 -16.60 -6.12 9.59
CA ALA A 202 -17.54 -5.15 9.06
C ALA A 202 -17.79 -5.36 7.56
N ASN A 203 -16.72 -5.61 6.79
CA ASN A 203 -16.84 -5.90 5.36
C ASN A 203 -17.54 -7.24 5.11
N VAL A 204 -17.21 -8.29 5.88
CA VAL A 204 -17.86 -9.62 5.76
C VAL A 204 -19.37 -9.52 6.04
N VAL A 205 -19.77 -8.82 7.10
CA VAL A 205 -21.19 -8.60 7.44
C VAL A 205 -21.88 -7.78 6.34
N GLY A 206 -21.24 -6.71 5.86
CA GLY A 206 -21.75 -5.88 4.77
C GLY A 206 -21.98 -6.68 3.48
N PHE A 207 -21.01 -7.49 3.06
CA PHE A 207 -21.14 -8.37 1.89
C PHE A 207 -22.22 -9.45 2.08
N GLY A 208 -22.33 -10.04 3.28
CA GLY A 208 -23.37 -11.01 3.61
C GLY A 208 -24.77 -10.41 3.51
N CYS A 209 -24.97 -9.19 4.00
CA CYS A 209 -26.25 -8.48 3.88
C CYS A 209 -26.62 -8.17 2.42
N ILE A 210 -25.63 -7.80 1.60
CA ILE A 210 -25.85 -7.56 0.16
C ILE A 210 -26.24 -8.87 -0.54
N ALA A 211 -25.53 -9.97 -0.27
CA ALA A 211 -25.82 -11.27 -0.85
C ALA A 211 -27.21 -11.80 -0.48
N LEU A 212 -27.59 -11.68 0.80
CA LEU A 212 -28.92 -12.06 1.29
C LEU A 212 -30.04 -11.21 0.66
N SER A 213 -29.79 -9.90 0.51
CA SER A 213 -30.74 -9.01 -0.16
C SER A 213 -30.94 -9.36 -1.63
N LEU A 214 -29.88 -9.76 -2.34
CA LEU A 214 -29.96 -10.24 -3.73
C LEU A 214 -30.71 -11.57 -3.86
N MET A 215 -30.71 -12.39 -2.81
CA MET A 215 -31.49 -13.64 -2.74
C MET A 215 -32.95 -13.43 -2.27
N GLY A 216 -33.39 -12.18 -2.13
CA GLY A 216 -34.78 -11.82 -1.79
C GLY A 216 -35.08 -11.78 -0.29
N PHE A 217 -34.08 -11.88 0.59
CA PHE A 217 -34.26 -11.74 2.04
C PHE A 217 -34.26 -10.27 2.45
N GLN A 218 -35.18 -9.88 3.34
CA GLN A 218 -35.21 -8.53 3.91
C GLN A 218 -34.11 -8.36 4.96
N THR A 219 -33.15 -7.48 4.69
CA THR A 219 -32.07 -7.10 5.63
C THR A 219 -32.27 -5.71 6.23
N ALA A 220 -33.36 -5.02 5.85
CA ALA A 220 -33.74 -3.72 6.38
C ALA A 220 -34.12 -3.85 7.86
N GLY A 221 -33.32 -3.23 8.74
CA GLY A 221 -33.49 -3.29 10.20
C GLY A 221 -32.36 -4.01 10.94
N LEU A 222 -31.41 -4.64 10.25
CA LEU A 222 -30.23 -5.24 10.88
C LEU A 222 -29.19 -4.17 11.22
N ASP A 223 -28.83 -4.07 12.51
CA ASP A 223 -27.69 -3.27 12.95
C ASP A 223 -26.39 -4.03 12.65
N GLN A 224 -25.79 -3.67 11.51
CA GLN A 224 -24.54 -4.26 11.03
C GLN A 224 -23.36 -3.99 11.98
N GLY A 225 -23.38 -2.87 12.70
CA GLY A 225 -22.35 -2.54 13.69
C GLY A 225 -22.41 -3.50 14.87
N LEU A 226 -23.60 -3.70 15.42
CA LEU A 226 -23.84 -4.65 16.51
C LEU A 226 -23.50 -6.10 16.11
N LEU A 227 -23.89 -6.53 14.91
CA LEU A 227 -23.54 -7.85 14.37
C LEU A 227 -22.03 -8.04 14.23
N THR A 228 -21.33 -7.02 13.76
CA THR A 228 -19.86 -7.04 13.63
C THR A 228 -19.20 -7.19 15.00
N ASP A 229 -19.64 -6.42 15.99
CA ASP A 229 -19.06 -6.45 17.33
C ASP A 229 -19.33 -7.80 18.01
N ARG A 230 -20.51 -8.42 17.82
CA ARG A 230 -20.81 -9.77 18.34
C ARG A 230 -20.01 -10.89 17.67
N LEU A 231 -19.73 -10.78 16.38
CA LEU A 231 -18.87 -11.74 15.68
C LEU A 231 -17.42 -11.66 16.16
N LEU A 232 -16.91 -10.44 16.40
CA LEU A 232 -15.59 -10.24 16.98
C LEU A 232 -15.48 -10.82 18.39
N GLU A 233 -16.49 -10.62 19.24
CA GLU A 233 -16.55 -11.22 20.58
C GLU A 233 -16.50 -12.76 20.52
N LEU A 234 -17.25 -13.38 19.59
CA LEU A 234 -17.23 -14.83 19.38
C LEU A 234 -15.86 -15.35 18.93
N VAL A 235 -15.22 -14.67 17.98
CA VAL A 235 -13.90 -15.03 17.47
C VAL A 235 -12.83 -14.89 18.55
N ALA A 236 -12.92 -13.84 19.36
CA ALA A 236 -12.03 -13.64 20.51
C ALA A 236 -12.23 -14.72 21.58
N ALA A 237 -13.47 -15.07 21.92
CA ALA A 237 -13.79 -16.12 22.88
C ALA A 237 -13.30 -17.49 22.40
N GLY A 238 -13.54 -17.85 21.12
CA GLY A 238 -13.04 -19.08 20.53
C GLY A 238 -11.51 -19.17 20.52
N SER A 239 -10.83 -18.05 20.22
CA SER A 239 -9.37 -17.97 20.25
C SER A 239 -8.80 -18.14 21.66
N PHE A 240 -9.48 -17.59 22.67
CA PHE A 240 -9.10 -17.74 24.08
C PHE A 240 -9.25 -19.18 24.58
N VAL A 241 -10.37 -19.84 24.24
CA VAL A 241 -10.62 -21.25 24.57
C VAL A 241 -9.58 -22.15 23.90
N ALA A 242 -9.34 -21.97 22.60
CA ALA A 242 -8.34 -22.74 21.87
C ALA A 242 -6.92 -22.56 22.44
N SER A 243 -6.56 -21.32 22.81
CA SER A 243 -5.26 -21.02 23.44
C SER A 243 -5.11 -21.67 24.82
N THR A 244 -6.19 -21.74 25.59
CA THR A 244 -6.22 -22.35 26.93
C THR A 244 -6.11 -23.87 26.82
N VAL A 245 -6.88 -24.50 25.94
CA VAL A 245 -6.81 -25.94 25.66
C VAL A 245 -5.41 -26.34 25.16
N PHE A 246 -4.83 -25.56 24.23
CA PHE A 246 -3.48 -25.82 23.73
C PHE A 246 -2.42 -25.73 24.84
N ARG A 247 -2.52 -24.73 25.73
CA ARG A 247 -1.62 -24.61 26.88
C ARG A 247 -1.75 -25.79 27.84
N VAL A 248 -2.96 -26.23 28.15
CA VAL A 248 -3.20 -27.40 29.02
C VAL A 248 -2.63 -28.70 28.40
N ILE A 249 -2.82 -28.90 27.09
CA ILE A 249 -2.26 -30.06 26.37
C ILE A 249 -0.73 -30.01 26.33
N ALA A 250 -0.14 -28.83 26.11
CA ALA A 250 1.31 -28.66 26.08
C ALA A 250 1.96 -28.93 27.45
N THR A 251 1.34 -28.49 28.55
CA THR A 251 1.85 -28.75 29.91
C THR A 251 1.76 -30.23 30.27
N LYS A 252 0.74 -30.97 29.80
CA LYS A 252 0.60 -32.43 30.02
C LYS A 252 1.56 -33.30 29.21
N ARG A 253 2.27 -32.75 28.22
CA ARG A 253 3.30 -33.48 27.44
C ARG A 253 4.72 -33.35 28.02
N LEU A 254 4.90 -32.51 29.05
CA LEU A 254 6.18 -32.25 29.70
C LEU A 254 6.30 -32.94 31.07
N ILE A 255 5.28 -33.71 31.48
CA ILE A 255 5.22 -34.56 32.67
C ILE A 255 5.08 -35.99 32.19
#